data_AF-A0A3D1Z119-F1
#
_entry.id   AF-A0A3D1Z119-F1
#
_cell.length_a   1.000
_cell.length_b   1.000
_cell.length_c   1.000
_cell.angle_alpha   90.00
_cell.angle_beta   90.00
_cell.angle_gamma   90.00
#
_symmetry.space_group_name_H-M   'P 1'
#
loop_
_entity.id
_entity.type
_entity.pdbx_description
1 polymer ?
#
loop_
_entity_poly.entity_id
_entity_poly.type
_entity_poly.pdbx_seq_one_letter_code
_entity_poly.pdbx_strand_id
1 'polypeptide(L)' 'MVYFVGAGPGDPDLITVKGKSLLERADIVVYAGSLINERLLKSCKDGCELHDSAAL' A
#
# COMPACT_ATOMS: atom_id res chain seq x y z
N MET A 1 6.81 2.07 13.69
CA MET A 1 5.41 1.74 14.04
C MET A 1 4.81 0.98 12.87
N VAL A 2 4.03 -0.08 13.10
CA VAL A 2 3.39 -0.86 12.03
C VAL A 2 1.92 -0.47 11.94
N TYR A 3 1.42 -0.26 10.72
CA TYR A 3 0.01 0.06 10.46
C TYR A 3 -0.58 -0.98 9.53
N PHE A 4 -1.69 -1.60 9.95
CA PHE A 4 -2.50 -2.41 9.04
C PHE A 4 -3.53 -1.50 8.37
N VAL A 5 -3.51 -1.49 7.04
CA VAL A 5 -4.36 -0.62 6.23
C VAL A 5 -5.15 -1.49 5.25
N GLY A 6 -6.48 -1.35 5.27
CA GLY A 6 -7.32 -1.92 4.23
C GLY A 6 -7.18 -1.10 2.94
N ALA A 7 -6.79 -1.76 1.85
CA ALA A 7 -6.61 -1.14 0.52
C ALA A 7 -7.92 -0.83 -0.21
N GLY A 8 -9.06 -1.24 0.34
CA GLY A 8 -10.37 -1.18 -0.33
C GLY A 8 -10.63 -2.41 -1.21
N PRO A 9 -11.70 -2.41 -2.01
CA PRO A 9 -12.13 -3.56 -2.82
C PRO A 9 -11.41 -3.69 -4.17
N GLY A 10 -10.42 -2.85 -4.46
CA GLY A 10 -9.58 -2.94 -5.67
C GLY A 10 -9.46 -1.62 -6.45
N ASP A 11 -10.45 -0.73 -6.35
CA ASP A 11 -10.34 0.63 -6.89
C ASP A 11 -9.43 1.48 -5.96
N PRO A 12 -8.33 2.07 -6.46
CA PRO A 12 -7.42 2.89 -5.67
C PRO A 12 -8.08 4.09 -4.97
N ASP A 13 -9.17 4.62 -5.50
CA ASP A 13 -9.85 5.77 -4.91
C ASP A 13 -10.75 5.38 -3.71
N LEU A 14 -10.95 4.07 -3.50
CA LEU A 14 -11.74 3.53 -2.39
C LEU A 14 -10.91 3.18 -1.15
N ILE A 15 -9.61 3.47 -1.14
CA ILE A 15 -8.82 3.48 0.09
C ILE A 15 -9.27 4.65 0.98
N THR A 16 -9.21 4.47 2.31
CA THR A 16 -9.49 5.59 3.22
C THR A 16 -8.44 6.70 3.09
N VAL A 17 -8.84 7.96 3.31
CA VAL A 17 -7.94 9.12 3.29
C VAL A 17 -6.73 8.92 4.21
N LYS A 18 -6.95 8.38 5.42
CA LYS A 18 -5.86 8.08 6.37
C LYS A 18 -4.94 6.96 5.87
N GLY A 19 -5.50 5.93 5.24
CA GLY A 19 -4.73 4.84 4.64
C GLY A 19 -3.82 5.33 3.51
N LYS A 20 -4.35 6.16 2.61
CA LYS A 20 -3.56 6.79 1.54
C LYS A 20 -2.44 7.66 2.10
N SER A 21 -2.75 8.53 3.07
CA SER A 21 -1.75 9.39 3.71
C SER A 21 -0.64 8.60 4.43
N LEU A 22 -0.96 7.43 5.00
CA LEU A 22 0.02 6.51 5.58
C LEU A 22 0.90 5.88 4.50
N LEU A 23 0.28 5.41 3.40
CA LEU A 23 0.97 4.81 2.27
C LEU A 23 1.96 5.78 1.62
N GLU A 24 1.55 7.03 1.41
CA GLU A 24 2.36 8.10 0.82
C GLU A 24 3.63 8.43 1.64
N ARG A 25 3.62 8.20 2.97
CA ARG A 25 4.79 8.49 3.84
C ARG A 25 5.59 7.25 4.26
N ALA A 26 5.08 6.05 3.97
CA ALA A 26 5.67 4.81 4.46
C ALA A 26 7.09 4.63 3.92
N ASP A 27 8.03 4.26 4.81
CA ASP A 27 9.38 3.83 4.42
C ASP A 27 9.35 2.43 3.82
N ILE A 28 8.50 1.55 4.35
CA ILE A 28 8.36 0.15 3.95
C ILE A 28 6.88 -0.19 3.81
N VAL A 29 6.51 -0.85 2.72
CA VAL A 29 5.15 -1.35 2.47
C VAL A 29 5.21 -2.84 2.18
N VAL A 30 4.46 -3.61 2.97
CA VAL A 30 4.21 -5.04 2.73
C VAL A 30 2.78 -5.20 2.23
N TYR A 31 2.58 -5.86 1.09
CA TYR A 31 1.28 -5.95 0.43
C TYR A 31 0.96 -7.37 -0.05
N ALA A 32 -0.34 -7.68 -0.18
CA ALA A 32 -0.82 -9.03 -0.48
C ALA A 32 -0.88 -9.33 -1.99
N GLY A 33 0.27 -9.36 -2.65
CA GLY A 33 0.42 -9.76 -4.06
C GLY A 33 -0.64 -9.21 -5.00
N SER A 34 -1.22 -10.11 -5.81
CA SER A 34 -2.18 -9.77 -6.86
C SER A 34 -3.51 -9.22 -6.37
N LEU A 35 -3.79 -9.22 -5.06
CA LEU A 35 -5.02 -8.66 -4.49
C LEU A 35 -4.96 -7.13 -4.38
N ILE A 36 -3.78 -6.54 -4.50
CA ILE A 36 -3.58 -5.10 -4.40
C ILE A 36 -3.41 -4.49 -5.78
N ASN A 37 -4.15 -3.41 -6.04
CA ASN A 37 -4.00 -2.65 -7.27
C ASN A 37 -2.66 -1.90 -7.27
N GLU A 38 -1.81 -2.15 -8.27
CA GLU A 38 -0.50 -1.50 -8.39
C GLU A 38 -0.57 0.03 -8.40
N ARG A 39 -1.70 0.62 -8.82
CA ARG A 39 -1.89 2.09 -8.77
C ARG A 39 -1.86 2.64 -7.35
N LEU A 40 -2.22 1.86 -6.33
CA LEU A 40 -2.04 2.27 -4.93
C LEU A 40 -0.55 2.35 -4.58
N LEU A 41 0.23 1.35 -4.97
CA LEU A 41 1.67 1.28 -4.68
C LEU A 41 2.44 2.44 -5.33
N LYS A 42 1.96 2.96 -6.47
CA LYS A 42 2.51 4.18 -7.11
C LYS A 42 2.33 5.46 -6.29
N SER A 43 1.53 5.43 -5.22
CA SER A 43 1.38 6.57 -4.30
C SER A 43 2.46 6.60 -3.22
N CYS A 44 3.27 5.55 -3.09
CA CYS A 44 4.36 5.54 -2.11
C CYS A 44 5.41 6.60 -2.47
N LYS A 45 6.07 7.15 -1.46
CA LYS A 45 7.19 8.07 -1.67
C LYS A 45 8.36 7.41 -2.42
N ASP A 46 9.18 8.24 -3.03
CA ASP A 46 10.46 7.81 -3.58
C ASP A 46 11.32 7.13 -2.52
N GLY A 47 11.94 6.01 -2.89
CA GLY A 47 12.76 5.20 -1.99
C GLY A 47 11.98 4.32 -1.01
N CYS A 48 10.64 4.23 -1.13
CA CYS A 48 9.86 3.27 -0.36
C CYS A 48 10.21 1.83 -0.77
N GLU A 49 10.51 0.97 0.20
CA GLU A 49 10.74 -0.45 -0.03
C GLU A 49 9.41 -1.20 -0.13
N LEU A 50 9.21 -1.91 -1.25
CA LEU A 50 8.01 -2.69 -1.50
C LEU A 50 8.30 -4.18 -1.36
N HIS A 51 7.54 -4.87 -0.50
CA HIS A 51 7.62 -6.32 -0.31
C HIS A 51 6.28 -6.98 -0.60
N ASP A 52 6.27 -7.88 -1.56
CA ASP A 52 5.12 -8.74 -1.85
C ASP A 52 5.10 -9.92 -0.88
N SER A 53 4.09 -9.99 -0.01
CA SER A 53 3.96 -11.08 0.96
C SER A 53 3.55 -12.41 0.34
N ALA A 54 3.12 -12.45 -0.92
CA ALA A 54 2.84 -13.69 -1.64
C ALA A 54 4.13 -14.36 -2.16
N ALA A 55 5.24 -13.60 -2.24
CA ALA A 55 6.53 -14.08 -2.73
C ALA A 55 7.56 -14.34 -1.62
N LEU A 56 7.17 -14.14 -0.35
CA LEU A 56 7.95 -14.44 0.85
C LEU A 56 7.58 -15.81 1.41
#